data_AF-A0A963R3I1-F1
#
_entry.id   AF-A0A963R3I1-F1
#
_cell.length_a   1.000
_cell.length_b   1.000
_cell.length_c   1.000
_cell.angle_alpha   90.00
_cell.angle_beta   90.00
_cell.angle_gamma   90.00
#
_symmetry.space_group_name_H-M   'P 1'
#
loop_
_entity.id
_entity.type
_entity.pdbx_description
1 polymer ?
#
loop_
_entity_poly.entity_id
_entity_poly.type
_entity_poly.pdbx_seq_one_letter_code
_entity_poly.pdbx_strand_id
1 'polypeptide(L)'
;MKYVVAFYAVDRAYGGPEEGGWWFDTGELVRLHRVCLTEAAAARLAVRANRLLDLVQRGHCRLDSVLYVGGRYRACLFEHMAPPRFPQAPPRYE
;
A
#
# COMPACT_ATOMS: atom_id res chain seq x y z
N MET A 1 16.75 -11.06 10.63
CA MET A 1 15.39 -10.87 10.09
C MET A 1 15.47 -10.54 8.60
N LYS A 2 14.43 -10.84 7.82
CA LYS A 2 14.37 -10.51 6.38
C LYS A 2 13.18 -9.57 6.16
N TYR A 3 13.39 -8.56 5.33
CA TYR A 3 12.40 -7.56 4.96
C TYR A 3 12.04 -7.72 3.49
N VAL A 4 10.76 -7.65 3.16
CA VAL A 4 10.26 -7.81 1.80
C VAL A 4 9.69 -6.49 1.34
N VAL A 5 10.19 -5.98 0.21
CA VAL A 5 9.57 -4.87 -0.51
C VAL A 5 8.77 -5.46 -1.65
N ALA A 6 7.50 -5.05 -1.76
CA ALA A 6 6.59 -5.51 -2.80
C ALA A 6 5.67 -4.38 -3.27
N PHE A 7 5.20 -4.49 -4.50
CA PHE A 7 4.26 -3.56 -5.10
C PHE A 7 2.84 -4.05 -4.89
N TYR A 8 1.98 -3.14 -4.45
CA TYR A 8 0.55 -3.38 -4.27
C TYR A 8 -0.24 -2.39 -5.10
N ALA A 9 -1.37 -2.84 -5.64
CA ALA A 9 -2.45 -1.96 -6.06
C ALA A 9 -3.16 -1.51 -4.79
N VAL A 10 -3.20 -0.21 -4.52
CA VAL A 10 -3.74 0.34 -3.27
C VAL A 10 -5.08 1.01 -3.50
N ASP A 11 -5.98 0.82 -2.55
CA ASP A 11 -7.32 1.40 -2.54
C ASP A 11 -7.73 1.82 -1.11
N ARG A 12 -8.91 2.43 -0.97
CA ARG A 12 -9.54 2.71 0.32
C ARG A 12 -10.91 2.05 0.38
N ALA A 13 -11.13 1.34 1.49
CA ALA A 13 -12.42 0.73 1.79
C ALA A 13 -13.12 1.51 2.90
N TYR A 14 -14.45 1.56 2.81
CA TYR A 14 -15.29 2.12 3.86
C TYR A 14 -15.35 1.16 5.05
N GLY A 15 -15.03 1.66 6.24
CA GLY A 15 -14.96 0.88 7.47
C GLY A 15 -16.27 0.81 8.25
N GLY A 16 -17.18 1.76 8.04
CA GLY A 16 -18.48 1.82 8.70
C GLY A 16 -18.93 3.25 9.01
N PRO A 17 -20.17 3.43 9.49
CA PRO A 17 -20.80 4.73 9.73
C PRO A 17 -20.38 5.41 11.04
N GLU A 18 -19.52 4.78 11.84
CA GLU A 18 -19.02 5.34 13.09
C GLU A 18 -18.28 6.67 12.85
N GLU A 19 -18.43 7.64 13.77
CA GLU A 19 -17.83 8.98 13.72
C GLU A 19 -17.97 9.75 12.38
N GLY A 20 -19.11 9.60 11.70
CA GLY A 20 -19.34 10.28 10.42
C GLY A 20 -18.75 9.55 9.21
N GLY A 21 -18.36 8.30 9.40
CA GLY A 21 -17.80 7.45 8.37
C GLY A 21 -16.29 7.43 8.41
N TRP A 22 -15.72 6.23 8.48
CA TRP A 22 -14.27 6.07 8.45
C TRP A 22 -13.84 5.18 7.29
N TRP A 23 -12.58 5.33 6.88
CA TRP A 23 -12.00 4.65 5.73
C TRP A 23 -10.66 4.06 6.14
N PHE A 24 -10.32 2.90 5.58
CA PHE A 24 -9.04 2.25 5.80
C PHE A 24 -8.36 1.92 4.47
N ASP A 25 -7.04 1.96 4.48
CA ASP A 25 -6.23 1.64 3.31
C ASP A 25 -6.26 0.13 3.09
N THR A 26 -6.39 -0.25 1.82
CA THR A 26 -6.32 -1.63 1.37
C THR A 26 -5.24 -1.77 0.31
N GLY A 27 -4.76 -2.99 0.11
CA GLY A 27 -3.88 -3.29 -1.00
C GLY A 27 -3.93 -4.74 -1.42
N GLU A 28 -3.82 -4.96 -2.73
CA GLU A 28 -3.68 -6.26 -3.37
C GLU A 28 -2.26 -6.43 -3.92
N LEU A 29 -1.61 -7.55 -3.61
CA LEU A 29 -0.24 -7.81 -4.01
C LEU A 29 -0.15 -7.97 -5.53
N VAL A 30 0.60 -7.08 -6.18
CA VAL A 30 0.85 -7.12 -7.63
C VAL A 30 2.13 -7.89 -7.93
N ARG A 31 3.22 -7.60 -7.20
CA ARG A 31 4.52 -8.22 -7.45
C ARG A 31 5.48 -8.06 -6.28
N LEU A 32 6.22 -9.13 -5.96
CA LEU A 32 7.39 -9.06 -5.09
C LEU A 32 8.55 -8.30 -5.77
N HIS A 33 9.14 -7.33 -5.09
CA HIS A 33 10.21 -6.52 -5.67
C HIS A 33 11.61 -6.98 -5.22
N ARG A 34 11.86 -7.05 -3.90
CA ARG A 34 13.17 -7.44 -3.36
C ARG A 34 13.08 -7.91 -1.91
N VAL A 35 13.94 -8.86 -1.53
CA VAL A 35 14.22 -9.20 -0.14
C VAL A 35 15.50 -8.49 0.32
N CYS A 36 15.44 -7.84 1.49
CA CYS A 36 16.53 -7.13 2.12
C CYS A 36 16.86 -7.74 3.50
N LEU A 37 18.12 -7.66 3.90
CA LEU A 37 18.58 -8.17 5.20
C LEU A 37 18.38 -7.18 6.35
N THR A 38 18.23 -5.89 6.04
CA THR A 38 18.01 -4.83 7.03
C THR A 38 16.80 -3.99 6.67
N GLU A 39 16.11 -3.50 7.71
CA GLU A 39 14.95 -2.64 7.57
C GLU A 39 15.31 -1.34 6.85
N ALA A 40 16.43 -0.73 7.25
CA ALA A 40 16.92 0.51 6.67
C ALA A 40 17.18 0.40 5.15
N ALA A 41 17.67 -0.76 4.67
CA ALA A 41 17.85 -0.99 3.25
C ALA A 41 16.51 -1.15 2.51
N ALA A 42 15.55 -1.89 3.10
CA ALA A 42 14.21 -2.04 2.56
C ALA A 42 13.46 -0.69 2.51
N ALA A 43 13.54 0.10 3.57
CA ALA A 43 12.91 1.41 3.68
C ALA A 43 13.45 2.38 2.61
N ARG A 44 14.77 2.47 2.43
CA ARG A 44 15.37 3.27 1.35
C ARG A 44 14.92 2.83 -0.04
N LEU A 45 14.81 1.52 -0.26
CA LEU A 45 14.34 0.96 -1.53
C LEU A 45 12.87 1.33 -1.77
N ALA A 46 12.00 1.14 -0.78
CA ALA A 46 10.59 1.48 -0.86
C ALA A 46 10.38 2.98 -1.13
N VAL A 47 11.13 3.86 -0.44
CA VAL A 47 11.09 5.31 -0.70
C VAL A 47 11.50 5.64 -2.13
N ARG A 48 12.60 5.07 -2.63
CA ARG A 48 13.06 5.30 -4.01
C ARG A 48 12.05 4.80 -5.03
N ALA A 49 11.48 3.62 -4.80
CA ALA A 49 10.47 3.03 -5.68
C ALA A 49 9.18 3.87 -5.69
N ASN A 50 8.73 4.34 -4.52
CA ASN A 50 7.56 5.22 -4.41
C ASN A 50 7.77 6.55 -5.11
N ARG A 51 8.96 7.17 -5.01
CA ARG A 51 9.26 8.39 -5.79
C ARG A 51 9.12 8.17 -7.29
N LEU A 52 9.57 7.04 -7.82
CA LEU A 52 9.40 6.73 -9.25
C LEU A 52 7.93 6.47 -9.60
N LEU A 53 7.23 5.71 -8.75
CA LEU A 53 5.79 5.46 -8.89
C LEU A 53 4.98 6.75 -8.90
N ASP A 54 5.34 7.73 -8.06
CA ASP A 54 4.69 9.04 -8.04
C ASP A 54 4.88 9.78 -9.36
N LEU A 55 6.04 9.65 -10.03
CA LEU A 55 6.30 10.24 -11.35
C LEU A 55 5.45 9.58 -12.45
N VAL A 56 5.41 8.25 -12.47
CA VAL A 56 4.70 7.48 -13.49
C VAL A 56 3.18 7.64 -13.33
N GLN A 57 2.70 7.82 -12.10
CA GLN A 57 1.28 7.91 -11.78
C GLN A 57 0.78 9.34 -11.58
N ARG A 58 1.52 10.36 -12.02
CA ARG A 58 1.11 11.78 -11.86
C ARG A 58 -0.26 12.09 -12.48
N GLY A 59 -0.59 11.43 -13.59
CA GLY A 59 -1.88 11.60 -14.28
C GLY A 59 -3.04 10.82 -13.68
N HIS A 60 -2.78 9.93 -12.70
CA HIS A 60 -3.83 9.17 -12.06
C HIS A 60 -4.53 10.02 -10.99
N CYS A 61 -5.83 9.84 -10.84
CA CYS A 61 -6.58 10.50 -9.79
C CYS A 61 -6.00 10.14 -8.41
N ARG A 62 -6.11 11.08 -7.46
CA ARG A 62 -5.63 10.82 -6.09
C ARG A 62 -6.62 9.89 -5.38
N LEU A 63 -6.10 9.10 -4.44
CA LEU A 63 -6.86 8.08 -3.72
C LEU A 63 -8.02 8.67 -2.89
N ASP A 64 -7.92 9.93 -2.49
CA ASP A 64 -8.91 10.69 -1.73
C ASP A 64 -9.99 11.35 -2.61
N SER A 65 -9.89 11.25 -3.95
CA SER A 65 -10.87 11.84 -4.84
C SER A 65 -12.08 10.93 -5.03
N VAL A 66 -13.28 11.53 -5.05
CA VAL A 66 -14.52 10.83 -5.44
C VAL A 66 -14.48 10.31 -6.89
N LEU A 67 -13.64 10.91 -7.74
CA LEU A 67 -13.42 10.47 -9.12
C LEU A 67 -12.39 9.34 -9.23
N TYR A 68 -11.89 8.82 -8.11
CA TYR A 68 -10.95 7.71 -8.11
C TYR A 68 -11.62 6.42 -8.56
N VAL A 69 -11.04 5.77 -9.58
CA VAL A 69 -11.54 4.52 -10.18
C VAL A 69 -10.50 3.39 -10.07
N GLY A 70 -9.55 3.51 -9.15
CA GLY A 70 -8.45 2.57 -9.01
C GLY A 70 -7.17 2.97 -9.75
N GLY A 71 -6.20 2.05 -9.75
CA GLY A 71 -4.96 2.17 -10.54
C GLY A 71 -3.81 2.91 -9.86
N ARG A 72 -3.87 3.08 -8.53
CA ARG A 72 -2.71 3.51 -7.75
C ARG A 72 -1.91 2.32 -7.24
N TYR A 73 -0.60 2.44 -7.31
CA TYR A 73 0.37 1.46 -6.87
C TYR A 73 1.33 2.06 -5.85
N ARG A 74 1.69 1.26 -4.85
CA ARG A 74 2.65 1.63 -3.81
C ARG A 74 3.65 0.50 -3.56
N ALA A 75 4.90 0.85 -3.32
CA ALA A 75 5.88 -0.04 -2.74
C ALA A 75 5.70 -0.06 -1.21
N CYS A 76 5.35 -1.24 -0.70
CA CYS A 76 5.12 -1.50 0.72
C CYS A 76 6.24 -2.39 1.28
N LEU A 77 6.54 -2.20 2.56
CA LEU A 77 7.56 -2.94 3.30
C LEU A 77 6.87 -3.87 4.29
N PHE A 78 7.30 -5.13 4.31
CA PHE A 78 6.80 -6.14 5.25
C PHE A 78 7.95 -6.91 5.88
N GLU A 79 7.73 -7.37 7.10
CA GLU A 79 8.62 -8.33 7.77
C GLU A 79 8.28 -9.75 7.31
N HIS A 80 9.31 -10.57 7.07
CA HIS A 80 9.23 -11.99 6.70
C HIS A 80 8.56 -12.31 5.35
N MET A 81 7.35 -11.84 5.10
CA MET A 81 6.56 -12.13 3.90
C MET A 81 5.59 -10.99 3.58
N ALA A 82 5.44 -10.69 2.29
CA ALA A 82 4.40 -9.78 1.80
C ALA A 82 3.06 -10.54 1.72
N PRO A 83 2.01 -10.11 2.44
CA PRO A 83 0.70 -10.76 2.35
C PRO A 83 0.06 -10.61 0.96
N PRO A 84 -0.81 -11.54 0.51
CA PRO A 84 -1.52 -11.37 -0.75
C PRO A 84 -2.44 -10.14 -0.76
N ARG A 85 -2.95 -9.74 0.41
CA ARG A 85 -3.73 -8.52 0.61
C ARG A 85 -3.51 -7.94 2.00
N PHE A 86 -3.67 -6.62 2.13
CA PHE A 86 -3.79 -5.97 3.43
C PHE A 86 -5.00 -5.03 3.46
N PRO A 87 -5.59 -4.80 4.64
CA PRO A 87 -5.46 -5.66 5.82
C PRO A 87 -6.04 -7.06 5.54
N GLN A 88 -5.61 -8.08 6.29
CA GLN A 88 -6.06 -9.46 6.08
C GLN A 88 -7.51 -9.69 6.54
N ALA A 89 -7.93 -8.93 7.54
CA ALA A 89 -9.30 -8.83 7.99
C ALA A 89 -9.68 -7.34 8.05
N PRO A 90 -10.95 -6.99 7.80
CA PRO A 90 -11.42 -5.62 7.98
C PRO A 90 -11.11 -5.14 9.41
N PRO A 91 -10.47 -3.98 9.56
CA PRO A 91 -10.27 -3.40 10.88
C PRO A 91 -11.64 -3.13 11.52
N ARG A 92 -11.70 -3.23 12.84
CA ARG A 92 -12.90 -2.88 13.60
C ARG A 92 -12.72 -1.49 14.19
N TYR A 93 -13.83 -0.77 14.30
CA TYR A 93 -13.89 0.45 15.07
C TYR A 93 -13.67 0.12 16.56
N GLU A 94 -12.79 0.85 17.25
CA GLU A 94 -12.55 0.74 18.70
C GLU A 94 -13.13 1.96 19.43
#